data_AF-A0A4P7C2Z7-F1
#
_entry.id   AF-A0A4P7C2Z7-F1
#
_cell.length_a   1.000
_cell.length_b   1.000
_cell.length_c   1.000
_cell.angle_alpha   90.00
_cell.angle_beta   90.00
_cell.angle_gamma   90.00
#
_symmetry.space_group_name_H-M   'P 1'
#
loop_
_entity.id
_entity.type
_entity.pdbx_description
1 polymer ?
#
loop_
_entity_poly.entity_id
_entity_poly.type
_entity_poly.pdbx_seq_one_letter_code
_entity_poly.pdbx_strand_id
1 'polypeptide(L)'
;MSNRIGDVVFRILGMVGVAFLAFCAGSFVILDKQFPYEVFRNAYFAGIALFNKKTGYLDPFKTDLWAKARDDARGVTAYERGAAQEGYTLYSSGHTQKAFLIDMQGKVLHEWSMPYSQVWDESSAISDPVDDRNTYFRRTWLYPNGDLLAIYDGVGDTPHGYGLIKIDRNSKLIWKYLQRVHHDLDVAPDGRIFTLTHEIKQHEIENAPNLSPPRIDDDLVELSPDGEELRRIPLLETFVNSQYRGMLAVLPCYWMDTMECNSDFLHSNDVEYVTAENAQHFDFAKEGEVLVSTREPGVLILIDLDTRKLRWAIRGHWIGQHDPDLLPNGHILLYDNNGHFGPGGRSQVFEFDPKTYEVSWRYSGTPDKPFHSIIRGGQERLANGNTLITEDQRGRIFEVTPDGRIVWEFINPVRGGDQNAYLPIVSWGHRLDPASLDEDFRHTLKTSAGE
;
A
#
# COMPACT_ATOMS: atom_id res chain seq x y z
N MET A 1 12.58 5.97 74.78
CA MET A 1 11.75 5.48 73.66
C MET A 1 11.19 6.60 72.77
N SER A 2 11.06 7.86 73.25
CA SER A 2 10.47 8.98 72.50
C SER A 2 11.23 9.47 71.25
N ASN A 3 12.58 9.44 71.25
CA ASN A 3 13.36 9.95 70.10
C ASN A 3 13.32 9.03 68.87
N ARG A 4 13.03 7.74 69.05
CA ARG A 4 13.10 6.75 67.97
C ARG A 4 11.97 6.90 66.95
N ILE A 5 10.81 7.42 67.37
CA ILE A 5 9.64 7.64 66.51
C ILE A 5 9.84 8.91 65.67
N GLY A 6 10.34 10.00 66.27
CA GLY A 6 10.65 11.25 65.56
C GLY A 6 11.70 11.06 64.47
N ASP A 7 12.76 10.31 64.75
CA ASP A 7 13.80 9.99 63.77
C ASP A 7 13.26 9.17 62.59
N VAL A 8 12.35 8.22 62.86
CA VAL A 8 11.71 7.41 61.81
C VAL A 8 10.78 8.28 60.95
N VAL A 9 9.97 9.15 61.57
CA VAL A 9 9.08 10.07 60.83
C VAL A 9 9.88 11.04 59.97
N PHE A 10 10.96 11.62 60.50
CA PHE A 10 11.83 12.52 59.74
C PHE A 10 12.48 11.81 58.55
N ARG A 11 12.97 10.58 58.72
CA ARG A 11 13.51 9.77 57.61
C ARG A 11 12.44 9.44 56.56
N ILE A 12 11.23 9.10 56.98
CA ILE A 12 10.10 8.84 56.07
C ILE A 12 9.77 10.10 55.27
N LEU A 13 9.62 11.25 55.94
CA LEU A 13 9.37 12.54 55.27
C LEU A 13 10.51 12.92 54.32
N GLY A 14 11.75 12.66 54.71
CA GLY A 14 12.91 12.83 53.84
C GLY A 14 12.85 11.96 52.58
N MET A 15 12.51 10.67 52.72
CA MET A 15 12.32 9.77 51.57
C MET A 15 11.17 10.21 50.67
N VAL A 16 10.05 10.63 51.25
CA VAL A 16 8.90 11.16 50.50
C VAL A 16 9.28 12.45 49.76
N GLY A 17 10.03 13.36 50.39
CA GLY A 17 10.53 14.57 49.75
C GLY A 17 11.45 14.29 48.57
N VAL A 18 12.38 13.34 48.71
CA VAL A 18 13.25 12.89 47.61
C VAL A 18 12.43 12.27 46.48
N ALA A 19 11.45 11.43 46.79
CA ALA A 19 10.56 10.83 45.79
C ALA A 19 9.73 11.89 45.04
N PHE A 20 9.23 12.90 45.74
CA PHE A 20 8.51 14.03 45.13
C PHE A 20 9.41 14.85 44.19
N LEU A 21 10.63 15.18 44.62
CA LEU A 21 11.60 15.89 43.76
C LEU A 21 11.98 15.05 42.54
N ALA A 22 12.17 13.74 42.69
CA ALA A 22 12.42 12.85 41.57
C ALA A 22 11.22 12.80 40.60
N PHE A 23 9.99 12.79 41.11
CA PHE A 23 8.78 12.88 40.29
C PHE A 23 8.68 14.21 39.55
N CYS A 24 8.95 15.34 40.20
CA CYS A 24 8.97 16.65 39.56
C CYS A 24 10.05 16.75 38.48
N ALA A 25 11.27 16.26 38.77
CA ALA A 25 12.37 16.23 37.82
C ALA A 25 12.03 15.34 36.61
N GLY A 26 11.47 14.15 36.85
CA GLY A 26 10.99 13.26 35.79
C GLY A 26 9.87 13.92 34.96
N SER A 27 8.91 14.57 35.61
CA SER A 27 7.82 15.28 34.92
C SER A 27 8.37 16.41 34.04
N PHE A 28 9.35 17.16 34.52
CA PHE A 28 10.03 18.19 33.71
C PHE A 28 10.75 17.58 32.50
N VAL A 29 11.51 16.49 32.70
CA VAL A 29 12.17 15.75 31.61
C VAL A 29 11.15 15.30 30.54
N ILE A 30 10.00 14.75 30.95
CA ILE A 30 8.97 14.28 30.01
C ILE A 30 8.26 15.45 29.30
N LEU A 31 7.83 16.47 30.04
CA LEU A 31 7.04 17.58 29.50
C LEU A 31 7.86 18.52 28.62
N ASP A 32 9.11 18.78 29.01
CA ASP A 32 10.03 19.67 28.29
C ASP A 32 10.95 18.92 27.32
N LYS A 33 10.80 17.58 27.22
CA LYS A 33 11.56 16.68 26.34
C LYS A 33 13.09 16.78 26.49
N GLN A 34 13.56 17.13 27.68
CA GLN A 34 15.00 17.28 27.97
C GLN A 34 15.71 15.93 28.06
N PHE A 35 17.03 15.89 27.85
CA PHE A 35 17.80 14.66 28.07
C PHE A 35 17.54 14.09 29.48
N PRO A 36 17.28 12.77 29.63
CA PRO A 36 17.34 11.70 28.62
C PRO A 36 15.98 11.26 28.03
N TYR A 37 14.99 12.15 27.91
CA TYR A 37 13.64 11.85 27.39
C TYR A 37 13.66 10.98 26.12
N GLU A 38 14.41 11.40 25.11
CA GLU A 38 14.53 10.71 23.81
C GLU A 38 14.98 9.26 23.95
N VAL A 39 15.94 8.99 24.84
CA VAL A 39 16.46 7.64 25.09
C VAL A 39 15.37 6.76 25.68
N PHE A 40 14.64 7.25 26.68
CA PHE A 40 13.56 6.49 27.32
C PHE A 40 12.36 6.30 26.41
N ARG A 41 11.97 7.34 25.67
CA ARG A 41 10.90 7.27 24.67
C ARG A 41 11.18 6.20 23.63
N ASN A 42 12.37 6.25 23.02
CA ASN A 42 12.75 5.30 21.97
C ASN A 42 12.87 3.88 22.51
N ALA A 43 13.42 3.69 23.72
CA ALA A 43 13.47 2.38 24.37
C ALA A 43 12.07 1.82 24.68
N TYR A 44 11.15 2.67 25.14
CA TYR A 44 9.76 2.29 25.41
C TYR A 44 9.05 1.88 24.11
N PHE A 45 9.18 2.68 23.04
CA PHE A 45 8.59 2.36 21.74
C PHE A 45 9.20 1.10 21.11
N ALA A 46 10.51 0.92 21.17
CA ALA A 46 11.17 -0.30 20.74
C ALA A 46 10.68 -1.53 21.54
N GLY A 47 10.45 -1.36 22.85
CA GLY A 47 9.90 -2.40 23.72
C GLY A 47 8.47 -2.78 23.33
N ILE A 48 7.60 -1.81 23.07
CA ILE A 48 6.23 -2.04 22.56
C ILE A 48 6.28 -2.72 21.20
N ALA A 49 7.08 -2.20 20.26
CA ALA A 49 7.19 -2.76 18.91
C ALA A 49 7.67 -4.22 18.96
N LEU A 50 8.67 -4.53 19.80
CA LEU A 50 9.15 -5.90 20.00
C LEU A 50 8.10 -6.80 20.64
N PHE A 51 7.35 -6.30 21.63
CA PHE A 51 6.25 -7.02 22.25
C PHE A 51 5.14 -7.32 21.23
N ASN A 52 4.75 -6.34 20.43
CA ASN A 52 3.76 -6.46 19.37
C ASN A 52 4.23 -7.44 18.29
N LYS A 53 5.48 -7.33 17.79
CA LYS A 53 6.08 -8.27 16.84
C LYS A 53 6.02 -9.71 17.35
N LYS A 54 6.28 -9.92 18.65
CA LYS A 54 6.28 -11.26 19.28
C LYS A 54 4.92 -11.82 19.64
N THR A 55 3.88 -11.00 19.75
CA THR A 55 2.58 -11.43 20.31
C THR A 55 1.40 -11.16 19.39
N GLY A 56 1.42 -10.06 18.63
CA GLY A 56 0.33 -9.60 17.79
C GLY A 56 0.19 -10.31 16.44
N TYR A 57 1.27 -10.92 15.94
CA TYR A 57 1.35 -11.45 14.57
C TYR A 57 1.56 -12.98 14.52
N LEU A 58 1.27 -13.68 15.62
CA LEU A 58 1.32 -15.14 15.70
C LEU A 58 0.10 -15.81 15.07
N ASP A 59 -1.03 -15.11 15.05
CA ASP A 59 -2.30 -15.57 14.49
C ASP A 59 -2.58 -14.78 13.21
N PRO A 60 -2.46 -15.39 12.02
CA PRO A 60 -2.64 -14.69 10.75
C PRO A 60 -4.06 -14.13 10.60
N PHE A 61 -5.07 -14.70 11.29
CA PHE A 61 -6.45 -14.21 11.22
C PHE A 61 -6.71 -12.95 12.05
N LYS A 62 -5.71 -12.51 12.84
CA LYS A 62 -5.76 -11.26 13.60
C LYS A 62 -4.98 -10.12 12.94
N THR A 63 -4.36 -10.38 11.79
CA THR A 63 -3.72 -9.34 10.98
C THR A 63 -4.74 -8.65 10.07
N ASP A 64 -4.29 -7.62 9.37
CA ASP A 64 -5.06 -6.91 8.35
C ASP A 64 -5.05 -7.60 6.98
N LEU A 65 -4.49 -8.81 6.88
CA LEU A 65 -4.51 -9.66 5.66
C LEU A 65 -5.73 -10.57 5.59
N TRP A 66 -6.48 -10.69 6.67
CA TRP A 66 -7.67 -11.52 6.74
C TRP A 66 -8.85 -10.71 7.28
N ALA A 67 -10.00 -10.89 6.67
CA ALA A 67 -11.24 -10.26 7.08
C ALA A 67 -12.33 -11.29 7.29
N LYS A 68 -13.27 -10.98 8.18
CA LYS A 68 -14.47 -11.79 8.33
C LYS A 68 -15.24 -11.79 7.01
N ALA A 69 -15.53 -12.99 6.51
CA ALA A 69 -16.33 -13.17 5.30
C ALA A 69 -17.73 -12.57 5.51
N ARG A 70 -18.27 -11.90 4.48
CA ARG A 70 -19.65 -11.37 4.51
C ARG A 70 -20.67 -12.50 4.51
N ASP A 71 -20.39 -13.53 3.71
CA ASP A 71 -21.21 -14.71 3.49
C ASP A 71 -20.32 -15.89 3.01
N ASP A 72 -20.98 -16.99 2.63
CA ASP A 72 -20.32 -18.22 2.18
C ASP A 72 -19.90 -18.21 0.69
N ALA A 73 -20.15 -17.12 -0.04
CA ALA A 73 -19.93 -17.06 -1.48
C ALA A 73 -18.44 -17.05 -1.85
N ARG A 74 -18.08 -17.78 -2.92
CA ARG A 74 -16.69 -18.07 -3.32
C ARG A 74 -16.58 -18.16 -4.83
N GLY A 75 -15.41 -17.81 -5.35
CA GLY A 75 -15.15 -17.81 -6.78
C GLY A 75 -16.00 -16.77 -7.50
N VAL A 76 -16.33 -17.06 -8.77
CA VAL A 76 -17.18 -16.17 -9.57
C VAL A 76 -18.64 -16.30 -9.13
N THR A 77 -19.22 -15.21 -8.68
CA THR A 77 -20.60 -15.12 -8.15
C THR A 77 -21.54 -14.36 -9.07
N ALA A 78 -21.00 -13.56 -9.99
CA ALA A 78 -21.73 -12.90 -11.07
C ALA A 78 -20.87 -12.89 -12.34
N TYR A 79 -21.49 -13.14 -13.49
CA TYR A 79 -20.86 -13.00 -14.80
C TYR A 79 -21.92 -12.87 -15.89
N GLU A 80 -22.13 -11.64 -16.36
CA GLU A 80 -23.01 -11.29 -17.48
C GLU A 80 -22.19 -11.26 -18.78
N ARG A 81 -22.14 -12.39 -19.49
CA ARG A 81 -21.41 -12.51 -20.76
C ARG A 81 -21.82 -11.42 -21.76
N GLY A 82 -20.84 -10.75 -22.33
CA GLY A 82 -21.04 -9.65 -23.28
C GLY A 82 -21.31 -8.29 -22.64
N ALA A 83 -21.66 -8.23 -21.35
CA ALA A 83 -21.67 -6.99 -20.59
C ALA A 83 -20.35 -6.78 -19.84
N ALA A 84 -19.77 -7.85 -19.31
CA ALA A 84 -18.41 -7.85 -18.76
C ALA A 84 -17.35 -7.83 -19.87
N GLN A 85 -16.20 -7.19 -19.62
CA GLN A 85 -15.03 -7.19 -20.48
C GLN A 85 -14.41 -8.58 -20.50
N GLU A 86 -14.49 -9.30 -21.61
CA GLU A 86 -13.87 -10.63 -21.69
C GLU A 86 -12.34 -10.53 -21.54
N GLY A 87 -11.74 -11.47 -20.81
CA GLY A 87 -10.29 -11.58 -20.67
C GLY A 87 -9.84 -12.52 -19.56
N TYR A 88 -8.58 -12.38 -19.15
CA TYR A 88 -8.04 -13.06 -17.97
C TYR A 88 -7.90 -12.08 -16.82
N THR A 89 -8.11 -12.52 -15.58
CA THR A 89 -7.87 -11.66 -14.40
C THR A 89 -6.64 -12.17 -13.67
N LEU A 90 -5.61 -11.33 -13.58
CA LEU A 90 -4.45 -11.57 -12.72
C LEU A 90 -4.75 -11.00 -11.34
N TYR A 91 -4.50 -11.76 -10.27
CA TYR A 91 -4.63 -11.25 -8.92
C TYR A 91 -3.61 -11.84 -7.95
N SER A 92 -3.32 -11.12 -6.88
CA SER A 92 -2.56 -11.61 -5.73
C SER A 92 -3.40 -11.56 -4.45
N SER A 93 -2.98 -12.28 -3.42
CA SER A 93 -3.74 -12.38 -2.17
C SER A 93 -2.84 -12.42 -0.94
N GLY A 94 -3.30 -11.79 0.14
CA GLY A 94 -2.53 -11.64 1.37
C GLY A 94 -2.20 -12.93 2.13
N HIS A 95 -2.69 -14.10 1.72
CA HIS A 95 -2.40 -15.35 2.41
C HIS A 95 -1.13 -16.08 1.92
N THR A 96 -0.49 -15.59 0.86
CA THR A 96 0.57 -16.35 0.19
C THR A 96 1.45 -15.47 -0.70
N GLN A 97 2.67 -15.94 -0.98
CA GLN A 97 3.59 -15.32 -1.94
C GLN A 97 3.35 -15.88 -3.35
N LYS A 98 2.10 -15.71 -3.82
CA LYS A 98 1.63 -16.21 -5.11
C LYS A 98 0.77 -15.19 -5.85
N ALA A 99 0.79 -15.31 -7.17
CA ALA A 99 -0.13 -14.65 -8.08
C ALA A 99 -0.87 -15.69 -8.92
N PHE A 100 -2.12 -15.39 -9.25
CA PHE A 100 -3.03 -16.31 -9.93
C PHE A 100 -3.59 -15.63 -11.17
N LEU A 101 -3.52 -16.31 -12.31
CA LEU A 101 -4.23 -15.92 -13.52
C LEU A 101 -5.49 -16.77 -13.65
N ILE A 102 -6.67 -16.15 -13.68
CA ILE A 102 -7.96 -16.85 -13.81
C ILE A 102 -8.69 -16.48 -15.10
N ASP A 103 -9.50 -17.41 -15.60
CA ASP A 103 -10.49 -17.10 -16.64
C ASP A 103 -11.74 -16.40 -16.07
N MET A 104 -12.67 -16.04 -16.95
CA MET A 104 -13.92 -15.38 -16.59
C MET A 104 -14.86 -16.23 -15.71
N GLN A 105 -14.61 -17.54 -15.58
CA GLN A 105 -15.35 -18.46 -14.70
C GLN A 105 -14.61 -18.70 -13.37
N GLY A 106 -13.44 -18.10 -13.18
CA GLY A 106 -12.61 -18.25 -11.98
C GLY A 106 -11.77 -19.52 -11.97
N LYS A 107 -11.63 -20.22 -13.11
CA LYS A 107 -10.67 -21.34 -13.22
C LYS A 107 -9.26 -20.74 -13.26
N VAL A 108 -8.38 -21.25 -12.41
CA VAL A 108 -6.95 -20.90 -12.44
C VAL A 108 -6.33 -21.48 -13.71
N LEU A 109 -5.79 -20.61 -14.54
CA LEU A 109 -5.06 -20.93 -15.76
C LEU A 109 -3.56 -21.07 -15.51
N HIS A 110 -3.03 -20.27 -14.57
CA HIS A 110 -1.62 -20.26 -14.22
C HIS A 110 -1.40 -19.72 -12.80
N GLU A 111 -0.31 -20.13 -12.18
CA GLU A 111 0.11 -19.69 -10.84
C GLU A 111 1.62 -19.42 -10.83
N TRP A 112 2.00 -18.27 -10.30
CA TRP A 112 3.39 -17.98 -9.93
C TRP A 112 3.56 -18.09 -8.43
N SER A 113 4.68 -18.66 -7.96
CA SER A 113 4.94 -18.88 -6.54
C SER A 113 6.42 -18.69 -6.20
N MET A 114 6.73 -17.79 -5.28
CA MET A 114 8.08 -17.62 -4.75
C MET A 114 8.00 -17.25 -3.26
N PRO A 115 8.20 -18.18 -2.32
CA PRO A 115 8.29 -17.84 -0.91
C PRO A 115 9.47 -16.90 -0.63
N TYR A 116 9.30 -15.93 0.28
CA TYR A 116 10.32 -14.91 0.53
C TYR A 116 11.62 -15.52 1.07
N SER A 117 11.51 -16.55 1.91
CA SER A 117 12.66 -17.30 2.44
C SER A 117 13.56 -17.92 1.36
N GLN A 118 13.07 -18.11 0.12
CA GLN A 118 13.88 -18.62 -1.00
C GLN A 118 14.67 -17.54 -1.73
N VAL A 119 14.26 -16.27 -1.60
CA VAL A 119 14.93 -15.14 -2.25
C VAL A 119 15.78 -14.32 -1.28
N TRP A 120 15.44 -14.32 0.00
CA TRP A 120 16.16 -13.59 1.03
C TRP A 120 17.62 -14.04 1.16
N ASP A 121 18.53 -13.07 1.23
CA ASP A 121 19.94 -13.27 1.54
C ASP A 121 20.56 -12.00 2.15
N GLU A 122 21.89 -12.00 2.29
CA GLU A 122 22.67 -10.89 2.86
C GLU A 122 22.60 -9.57 2.08
N SER A 123 22.09 -9.57 0.84
CA SER A 123 21.86 -8.33 0.09
C SER A 123 20.60 -7.57 0.53
N SER A 124 19.75 -8.21 1.33
CA SER A 124 18.50 -7.62 1.81
C SER A 124 18.72 -6.47 2.78
N ALA A 125 17.92 -5.41 2.62
CA ALA A 125 17.80 -4.34 3.62
C ALA A 125 17.14 -4.81 4.93
N ILE A 126 16.59 -6.03 4.95
CA ILE A 126 15.96 -6.66 6.11
C ILE A 126 16.87 -7.76 6.64
N SER A 127 17.41 -7.55 7.83
CA SER A 127 18.33 -8.50 8.47
C SER A 127 17.62 -9.66 9.18
N ASP A 128 16.39 -9.45 9.65
CA ASP A 128 15.60 -10.44 10.40
C ASP A 128 14.15 -10.44 9.86
N PRO A 129 13.91 -11.10 8.71
CA PRO A 129 12.60 -11.09 8.07
C PRO A 129 11.58 -11.86 8.89
N VAL A 130 10.31 -11.46 8.79
CA VAL A 130 9.20 -12.27 9.31
C VAL A 130 9.10 -13.59 8.56
N ASP A 131 8.44 -14.55 9.19
CA ASP A 131 8.11 -15.84 8.60
C ASP A 131 7.29 -15.68 7.31
N ASP A 132 7.47 -16.58 6.33
CA ASP A 132 6.72 -16.57 5.07
C ASP A 132 5.19 -16.56 5.26
N ARG A 133 4.68 -17.06 6.39
CA ARG A 133 3.23 -16.96 6.72
C ARG A 133 2.73 -15.52 6.86
N ASN A 134 3.63 -14.56 7.05
CA ASN A 134 3.34 -13.14 7.21
C ASN A 134 3.88 -12.30 6.06
N THR A 135 4.41 -12.91 4.99
CA THR A 135 4.74 -12.20 3.75
C THR A 135 3.71 -12.50 2.67
N TYR A 136 3.59 -11.67 1.64
CA TYR A 136 2.68 -11.93 0.51
C TYR A 136 3.09 -11.09 -0.70
N PHE A 137 2.57 -11.46 -1.88
CA PHE A 137 2.70 -10.61 -3.07
C PHE A 137 1.71 -9.44 -2.99
N ARG A 138 2.23 -8.23 -2.83
CA ARG A 138 1.44 -7.01 -2.65
C ARG A 138 0.90 -6.45 -3.97
N ARG A 139 1.74 -6.34 -4.99
CA ARG A 139 1.45 -5.83 -6.34
C ARG A 139 2.23 -6.69 -7.33
N THR A 140 1.68 -6.88 -8.53
CA THR A 140 2.31 -7.69 -9.57
C THR A 140 2.15 -7.07 -10.95
N TRP A 141 3.12 -7.30 -11.83
CA TRP A 141 3.07 -6.91 -13.24
C TRP A 141 3.41 -8.12 -14.10
N LEU A 142 2.54 -8.47 -15.05
CA LEU A 142 2.73 -9.59 -15.97
C LEU A 142 3.24 -9.09 -17.32
N TYR A 143 4.38 -9.61 -17.74
CA TYR A 143 4.90 -9.38 -19.08
C TYR A 143 4.23 -10.29 -20.11
N PRO A 144 4.19 -9.90 -21.40
CA PRO A 144 3.61 -10.71 -22.48
C PRO A 144 4.15 -12.14 -22.55
N ASN A 145 5.43 -12.33 -22.25
CA ASN A 145 6.12 -13.61 -22.28
C ASN A 145 5.82 -14.52 -21.07
N GLY A 146 4.98 -14.07 -20.13
CA GLY A 146 4.63 -14.81 -18.91
C GLY A 146 5.56 -14.59 -17.71
N ASP A 147 6.60 -13.75 -17.84
CA ASP A 147 7.40 -13.34 -16.69
C ASP A 147 6.60 -12.39 -15.79
N LEU A 148 6.86 -12.44 -14.49
CA LEU A 148 6.12 -11.69 -13.49
C LEU A 148 7.07 -10.85 -12.62
N LEU A 149 6.77 -9.56 -12.46
CA LEU A 149 7.26 -8.77 -11.34
C LEU A 149 6.34 -8.94 -10.14
N ALA A 150 6.91 -9.05 -8.95
CA ALA A 150 6.14 -9.11 -7.71
C ALA A 150 6.83 -8.35 -6.57
N ILE A 151 6.07 -7.47 -5.90
CA ILE A 151 6.48 -6.84 -4.64
C ILE A 151 6.10 -7.73 -3.47
N TYR A 152 7.01 -7.88 -2.51
CA TYR A 152 6.72 -8.45 -1.20
C TYR A 152 6.42 -7.35 -0.18
N ASP A 153 5.37 -7.56 0.60
CA ASP A 153 5.18 -6.89 1.88
C ASP A 153 5.26 -7.92 3.01
N GLY A 154 5.75 -7.49 4.17
CA GLY A 154 5.80 -8.26 5.40
C GLY A 154 4.94 -7.64 6.49
N VAL A 155 4.07 -8.45 7.08
CA VAL A 155 3.14 -8.01 8.13
C VAL A 155 3.73 -8.25 9.51
N GLY A 156 3.57 -7.25 10.38
CA GLY A 156 4.18 -7.24 11.71
C GLY A 156 5.63 -6.82 11.75
N ASP A 157 6.08 -6.15 10.71
CA ASP A 157 7.39 -5.53 10.63
C ASP A 157 7.26 -4.05 10.22
N THR A 158 8.18 -3.22 10.69
CA THR A 158 8.23 -1.80 10.33
C THR A 158 9.68 -1.37 10.15
N PRO A 159 10.06 -0.85 8.96
CA PRO A 159 9.22 -0.69 7.77
C PRO A 159 8.78 -2.03 7.15
N HIS A 160 7.62 -2.05 6.49
CA HIS A 160 6.91 -3.28 6.07
C HIS A 160 7.25 -3.78 4.66
N GLY A 161 8.07 -3.04 3.90
CA GLY A 161 8.39 -3.36 2.51
C GLY A 161 9.53 -4.36 2.41
N TYR A 162 9.37 -5.44 1.63
CA TYR A 162 10.25 -6.61 1.65
C TYR A 162 11.09 -6.82 0.38
N GLY A 163 10.75 -6.12 -0.70
CA GLY A 163 11.54 -6.10 -1.93
C GLY A 163 10.73 -6.42 -3.18
N LEU A 164 11.41 -6.36 -4.32
CA LEU A 164 10.86 -6.61 -5.64
C LEU A 164 11.64 -7.77 -6.30
N ILE A 165 10.92 -8.66 -6.97
CA ILE A 165 11.53 -9.74 -7.75
C ILE A 165 10.97 -9.75 -9.17
N LYS A 166 11.76 -10.31 -10.08
CA LYS A 166 11.28 -10.83 -11.36
C LYS A 166 11.46 -12.33 -11.42
N ILE A 167 10.40 -13.03 -11.77
CA ILE A 167 10.38 -14.49 -11.96
C ILE A 167 9.88 -14.83 -13.35
N ASP A 168 10.34 -15.94 -13.91
CA ASP A 168 9.84 -16.44 -15.17
C ASP A 168 8.45 -17.09 -15.03
N ARG A 169 7.84 -17.44 -16.17
CA ARG A 169 6.56 -18.18 -16.25
C ARG A 169 6.55 -19.56 -15.55
N ASN A 170 7.68 -20.04 -15.04
CA ASN A 170 7.79 -21.29 -14.30
C ASN A 170 8.15 -21.04 -12.82
N SER A 171 7.99 -19.81 -12.33
CA SER A 171 8.37 -19.38 -10.99
C SER A 171 9.87 -19.51 -10.68
N LYS A 172 10.75 -19.40 -11.69
CA LYS A 172 12.19 -19.34 -11.46
C LYS A 172 12.64 -17.89 -11.33
N LEU A 173 13.45 -17.59 -10.31
CA LEU A 173 14.03 -16.27 -10.13
C LEU A 173 14.90 -15.85 -11.32
N ILE A 174 14.60 -14.68 -11.88
CA ILE A 174 15.41 -14.00 -12.90
C ILE A 174 16.36 -13.02 -12.21
N TRP A 175 15.80 -12.06 -11.45
CA TRP A 175 16.56 -11.12 -10.64
C TRP A 175 15.76 -10.68 -9.41
N LYS A 176 16.44 -10.07 -8.44
CA LYS A 176 15.85 -9.53 -7.21
C LYS A 176 16.45 -8.18 -6.84
N TYR A 177 15.61 -7.33 -6.25
CA TYR A 177 15.97 -6.05 -5.64
C TYR A 177 15.41 -6.02 -4.21
N LEU A 178 16.22 -6.47 -3.26
CA LEU A 178 15.82 -6.69 -1.85
C LEU A 178 15.98 -5.44 -0.98
N GLN A 179 15.64 -4.26 -1.52
CA GLN A 179 15.43 -3.07 -0.70
C GLN A 179 14.02 -3.10 -0.11
N ARG A 180 13.67 -2.11 0.72
CA ARG A 180 12.35 -2.06 1.36
C ARG A 180 11.26 -1.55 0.42
N VAL A 181 11.08 -2.22 -0.71
CA VAL A 181 10.04 -1.91 -1.70
C VAL A 181 8.66 -2.15 -1.10
N HIS A 182 7.71 -1.24 -1.31
CA HIS A 182 6.35 -1.35 -0.77
C HIS A 182 5.30 -0.86 -1.76
N HIS A 183 4.06 -1.28 -1.49
CA HIS A 183 2.83 -0.81 -2.12
C HIS A 183 2.68 -1.06 -3.62
N ASP A 184 3.50 -0.42 -4.46
CA ASP A 184 3.18 -0.28 -5.87
C ASP A 184 4.40 -0.18 -6.80
N LEU A 185 4.16 -0.47 -8.08
CA LEU A 185 5.12 -0.31 -9.16
C LEU A 185 4.41 -0.02 -10.48
N ASP A 186 5.13 0.65 -11.36
CA ASP A 186 4.75 0.80 -12.76
C ASP A 186 5.94 0.57 -13.69
N VAL A 187 5.67 0.17 -14.94
CA VAL A 187 6.67 -0.17 -15.95
C VAL A 187 6.48 0.71 -17.18
N ALA A 188 7.47 1.56 -17.45
CA ALA A 188 7.45 2.43 -18.62
C ALA A 188 7.58 1.62 -19.94
N PRO A 189 7.20 2.21 -21.09
CA PRO A 189 7.29 1.55 -22.39
C PRO A 189 8.71 1.09 -22.79
N ASP A 190 9.75 1.71 -22.23
CA ASP A 190 11.15 1.31 -22.44
C ASP A 190 11.63 0.21 -21.47
N GLY A 191 10.76 -0.28 -20.60
CA GLY A 191 11.00 -1.35 -19.64
C GLY A 191 11.60 -0.90 -18.32
N ARG A 192 11.87 0.40 -18.12
CA ARG A 192 12.25 0.92 -16.80
C ARG A 192 11.11 0.73 -15.81
N ILE A 193 11.47 0.47 -14.57
CA ILE A 193 10.53 0.17 -13.49
C ILE A 193 10.59 1.29 -12.46
N PHE A 194 9.43 1.80 -12.08
CA PHE A 194 9.27 2.81 -11.05
C PHE A 194 8.58 2.17 -9.86
N THR A 195 9.11 2.39 -8.66
CA THR A 195 8.54 1.80 -7.43
C THR A 195 8.86 2.67 -6.22
N LEU A 196 8.27 2.33 -5.08
CA LEU A 196 8.46 3.04 -3.82
C LEU A 196 9.30 2.19 -2.87
N THR A 197 10.22 2.84 -2.16
CA THR A 197 10.90 2.23 -1.01
C THR A 197 10.80 3.15 0.20
N HIS A 198 10.88 2.59 1.41
CA HIS A 198 10.85 3.37 2.65
C HIS A 198 11.93 2.99 3.65
N GLU A 199 12.32 3.93 4.50
CA GLU A 199 13.29 3.70 5.57
C GLU A 199 13.06 4.58 6.79
N ILE A 200 13.55 4.15 7.96
CA ILE A 200 13.49 4.95 9.18
C ILE A 200 14.63 5.97 9.18
N LYS A 201 14.29 7.26 9.09
CA LYS A 201 15.23 8.37 9.21
C LYS A 201 15.28 8.93 10.62
N GLN A 202 16.48 9.33 11.04
CA GLN A 202 16.79 9.83 12.39
C GLN A 202 17.19 11.31 12.41
N HIS A 203 17.44 11.93 11.24
CA HIS A 203 17.82 13.33 11.14
C HIS A 203 16.60 14.24 11.05
N GLU A 204 16.73 15.48 11.54
CA GLU A 204 15.72 16.52 11.29
C GLU A 204 15.79 16.99 9.82
N ILE A 205 14.64 17.41 9.28
CA ILE A 205 14.57 18.08 7.98
C ILE A 205 14.61 19.58 8.20
N GLU A 206 15.53 20.26 7.52
CA GLU A 206 15.61 21.72 7.55
C GLU A 206 14.27 22.33 7.10
N ASN A 207 13.79 23.36 7.81
CA ASN A 207 12.54 24.05 7.52
C ASN A 207 11.25 23.22 7.69
N ALA A 208 11.32 22.03 8.30
CA ALA A 208 10.15 21.21 8.65
C ALA A 208 10.26 20.55 10.04
N PRO A 209 10.37 21.34 11.13
CA PRO A 209 10.55 20.79 12.48
C PRO A 209 9.35 19.96 12.99
N ASN A 210 8.17 20.14 12.41
CA ASN A 210 6.97 19.35 12.71
C ASN A 210 7.03 17.91 12.16
N LEU A 211 8.00 17.60 11.28
CA LEU A 211 8.22 16.27 10.71
C LEU A 211 9.39 15.59 11.44
N SER A 212 9.27 15.50 12.76
CA SER A 212 10.36 15.09 13.64
C SER A 212 10.72 13.61 13.48
N PRO A 213 12.01 13.24 13.60
CA PRO A 213 12.44 11.84 13.67
C PRO A 213 12.15 11.19 15.05
N PRO A 214 12.16 9.85 15.15
CA PRO A 214 12.27 8.90 14.04
C PRO A 214 11.01 8.89 13.17
N ARG A 215 11.20 8.80 11.85
CA ARG A 215 10.10 8.77 10.88
C ARG A 215 10.39 7.82 9.71
N ILE A 216 9.35 7.31 9.09
CA ILE A 216 9.38 6.58 7.83
C ILE A 216 9.36 7.63 6.72
N ASP A 217 10.42 7.63 5.91
CA ASP A 217 10.50 8.44 4.69
C ASP A 217 10.44 7.52 3.47
N ASP A 218 9.62 7.92 2.50
CA ASP A 218 9.50 7.25 1.22
C ASP A 218 10.47 7.85 0.20
N ASP A 219 10.98 6.98 -0.67
CA ASP A 219 11.73 7.31 -1.87
C ASP A 219 11.00 6.78 -3.11
N LEU A 220 11.01 7.57 -4.17
CA LEU A 220 10.77 7.07 -5.53
C LEU A 220 12.06 6.48 -6.07
N VAL A 221 12.00 5.23 -6.52
CA VAL A 221 13.12 4.49 -7.08
C VAL A 221 12.85 4.14 -8.54
N GLU A 222 13.85 4.39 -9.38
CA GLU A 222 13.88 3.98 -10.79
C GLU A 222 14.88 2.84 -10.95
N LEU A 223 14.42 1.73 -11.53
CA LEU A 223 15.22 0.57 -11.84
C LEU A 223 15.33 0.35 -13.34
N SER A 224 16.44 -0.25 -13.77
CA SER A 224 16.57 -0.81 -15.11
C SER A 224 15.62 -2.02 -15.29
N PRO A 225 15.37 -2.46 -16.55
CA PRO A 225 14.63 -3.70 -16.81
C PRO A 225 15.24 -4.96 -16.15
N ASP A 226 16.53 -4.89 -15.81
CA ASP A 226 17.31 -5.96 -15.17
C ASP A 226 17.38 -5.82 -13.64
N GLY A 227 16.66 -4.86 -13.05
CA GLY A 227 16.54 -4.67 -11.61
C GLY A 227 17.69 -3.88 -10.96
N GLU A 228 18.52 -3.20 -11.76
CA GLU A 228 19.58 -2.33 -11.23
C GLU A 228 19.02 -0.95 -10.85
N GLU A 229 19.38 -0.44 -9.67
CA GLU A 229 18.98 0.90 -9.24
C GLU A 229 19.68 1.99 -10.06
N LEU A 230 18.89 2.78 -10.80
CA LEU A 230 19.37 3.89 -11.62
C LEU A 230 19.28 5.22 -10.86
N ARG A 231 18.22 5.39 -10.07
CA ARG A 231 17.93 6.65 -9.37
C ARG A 231 17.08 6.40 -8.12
N ARG A 232 17.30 7.25 -7.12
CA ARG A 232 16.50 7.37 -5.90
C ARG A 232 16.21 8.83 -5.60
N ILE A 233 14.96 9.16 -5.31
CA ILE A 233 14.50 10.52 -5.01
C ILE A 233 13.76 10.51 -3.67
N PRO A 234 14.28 11.19 -2.63
CA PRO A 234 13.61 11.26 -1.33
C PRO A 234 12.37 12.13 -1.43
N LEU A 235 11.19 11.52 -1.32
CA LEU A 235 9.92 12.18 -1.61
C LEU A 235 9.59 13.25 -0.57
N LEU A 236 9.79 12.97 0.73
CA LEU A 236 9.46 13.93 1.78
C LEU A 236 10.33 15.18 1.71
N GLU A 237 11.65 15.02 1.55
CA GLU A 237 12.57 16.15 1.40
C GLU A 237 12.28 16.92 0.10
N THR A 238 11.97 16.23 -0.99
CA THR A 238 11.57 16.88 -2.26
C THR A 238 10.29 17.70 -2.10
N PHE A 239 9.32 17.20 -1.34
CA PHE A 239 8.06 17.91 -1.05
C PHE A 239 8.30 19.12 -0.15
N VAL A 240 9.05 18.96 0.96
CA VAL A 240 9.40 20.06 1.89
C VAL A 240 10.14 21.20 1.19
N ASN A 241 11.02 20.87 0.25
CA ASN A 241 11.80 21.86 -0.51
C ASN A 241 11.07 22.45 -1.72
N SER A 242 9.79 22.08 -1.92
CA SER A 242 8.96 22.60 -3.00
C SER A 242 8.12 23.81 -2.58
N GLN A 243 7.55 24.50 -3.56
CA GLN A 243 6.52 25.52 -3.32
C GLN A 243 5.23 24.96 -2.67
N TYR A 244 5.03 23.65 -2.72
CA TYR A 244 3.84 22.97 -2.20
C TYR A 244 3.96 22.55 -0.74
N ARG A 245 5.10 22.79 -0.06
CA ARG A 245 5.35 22.40 1.33
C ARG A 245 4.23 22.75 2.33
N GLY A 246 3.46 23.81 2.05
CA GLY A 246 2.30 24.19 2.87
C GLY A 246 1.22 23.12 2.95
N MET A 247 1.15 22.19 1.99
CA MET A 247 0.22 21.06 2.04
C MET A 247 0.54 20.06 3.15
N LEU A 248 1.78 20.05 3.67
CA LEU A 248 2.23 19.23 4.80
C LEU A 248 1.95 19.86 6.17
N ALA A 249 1.31 21.04 6.21
CA ALA A 249 1.02 21.72 7.48
C ALA A 249 -0.09 21.02 8.30
N VAL A 250 -0.97 20.25 7.63
CA VAL A 250 -2.04 19.49 8.27
C VAL A 250 -2.01 18.07 7.72
N LEU A 251 -1.52 17.15 8.54
CA LEU A 251 -1.45 15.73 8.26
C LEU A 251 -2.52 15.01 9.09
N PRO A 252 -3.61 14.54 8.46
CA PRO A 252 -4.53 13.61 9.10
C PRO A 252 -3.84 12.25 9.29
N CYS A 253 -4.40 11.41 10.16
CA CYS A 253 -3.97 10.04 10.34
C CYS A 253 -5.18 9.12 10.14
N TYR A 254 -5.09 8.18 9.19
CA TYR A 254 -6.27 7.44 8.73
C TYR A 254 -6.43 6.02 9.29
N TRP A 255 -5.37 5.38 9.79
CA TRP A 255 -5.43 3.94 10.11
C TRP A 255 -4.72 3.51 11.40
N MET A 256 -3.66 4.21 11.82
CA MET A 256 -2.79 3.70 12.89
C MET A 256 -3.07 4.35 14.25
N ASP A 257 -2.72 3.64 15.33
CA ASP A 257 -2.71 4.20 16.68
C ASP A 257 -1.86 5.48 16.72
N THR A 258 -2.19 6.39 17.64
CA THR A 258 -1.62 7.75 17.76
C THR A 258 -0.08 7.85 17.77
N MET A 259 0.65 6.75 17.96
CA MET A 259 2.11 6.72 17.96
C MET A 259 2.73 6.71 16.55
N GLU A 260 2.18 5.98 15.59
CA GLU A 260 2.72 5.88 14.21
C GLU A 260 2.26 7.02 13.32
N CYS A 261 1.11 7.63 13.64
CA CYS A 261 0.64 8.88 13.05
C CYS A 261 1.67 10.03 13.12
N ASN A 262 2.63 9.96 14.05
CA ASN A 262 3.66 10.96 14.25
C ASN A 262 4.98 10.63 13.53
N SER A 263 5.01 9.57 12.71
CA SER A 263 6.23 9.05 12.11
C SER A 263 6.08 8.64 10.65
N ASP A 264 4.88 8.47 10.08
CA ASP A 264 4.70 8.19 8.65
C ASP A 264 3.88 9.32 8.01
N PHE A 265 4.58 10.23 7.33
CA PHE A 265 4.00 11.54 6.95
C PHE A 265 3.47 11.63 5.53
N LEU A 266 4.00 10.83 4.60
CA LEU A 266 3.49 10.77 3.23
C LEU A 266 2.62 9.54 3.04
N HIS A 267 3.10 8.39 3.52
CA HIS A 267 2.56 7.08 3.21
C HIS A 267 2.28 6.97 1.70
N SER A 268 3.34 7.11 0.91
CA SER A 268 3.25 7.02 -0.54
C SER A 268 2.80 5.61 -0.91
N ASN A 269 1.74 5.51 -1.71
CA ASN A 269 1.03 4.24 -1.88
C ASN A 269 0.75 3.85 -3.32
N ASP A 270 1.21 4.66 -4.28
CA ASP A 270 1.00 4.45 -5.70
C ASP A 270 2.06 5.20 -6.53
N VAL A 271 2.46 4.63 -7.67
CA VAL A 271 3.33 5.28 -8.66
C VAL A 271 2.82 5.01 -10.07
N GLU A 272 2.73 6.05 -10.89
CA GLU A 272 2.33 5.93 -12.30
C GLU A 272 3.28 6.74 -13.19
N TYR A 273 3.86 6.10 -14.20
CA TYR A 273 4.71 6.74 -15.19
C TYR A 273 3.87 7.51 -16.21
N VAL A 274 4.18 8.79 -16.39
CA VAL A 274 3.50 9.59 -17.42
C VAL A 274 4.05 9.21 -18.79
N THR A 275 3.24 8.52 -19.58
CA THR A 275 3.58 8.18 -20.98
C THR A 275 3.41 9.38 -21.93
N ALA A 276 3.94 9.24 -23.15
CA ALA A 276 3.69 10.18 -24.24
C ALA A 276 2.20 10.37 -24.56
N GLU A 277 1.38 9.33 -24.35
CA GLU A 277 -0.07 9.40 -24.55
C GLU A 277 -0.73 10.22 -23.44
N ASN A 278 -0.44 9.90 -22.16
CA ASN A 278 -0.98 10.67 -21.03
C ASN A 278 -0.59 12.15 -21.15
N ALA A 279 0.67 12.46 -21.45
CA ALA A 279 1.17 13.83 -21.55
C ALA A 279 0.45 14.71 -22.59
N GLN A 280 -0.23 14.12 -23.58
CA GLN A 280 -1.04 14.88 -24.56
C GLN A 280 -2.35 15.40 -23.96
N HIS A 281 -2.82 14.80 -22.87
CA HIS A 281 -4.12 15.09 -22.27
C HIS A 281 -4.03 15.93 -20.98
N PHE A 282 -2.84 16.04 -20.38
CA PHE A 282 -2.61 16.78 -19.13
C PHE A 282 -1.61 17.92 -19.32
N ASP A 283 -2.09 19.17 -19.39
CA ASP A 283 -1.23 20.36 -19.56
C ASP A 283 -0.20 20.56 -18.43
N PHE A 284 -0.41 19.92 -17.27
CA PHE A 284 0.50 20.00 -16.14
C PHE A 284 1.59 18.90 -16.14
N ALA A 285 1.45 17.87 -16.98
CA ALA A 285 2.33 16.71 -17.00
C ALA A 285 3.13 16.62 -18.30
N LYS A 286 4.26 15.92 -18.22
CA LYS A 286 5.13 15.63 -19.36
C LYS A 286 5.53 14.17 -19.34
N GLU A 287 5.78 13.62 -20.51
CA GLU A 287 6.37 12.30 -20.65
C GLU A 287 7.67 12.20 -19.83
N GLY A 288 7.84 11.10 -19.09
CA GLY A 288 9.00 10.90 -18.26
C GLY A 288 8.91 11.49 -16.85
N GLU A 289 7.81 12.15 -16.51
CA GLU A 289 7.48 12.46 -15.11
C GLU A 289 6.77 11.27 -14.46
N VAL A 290 6.74 11.24 -13.12
CA VAL A 290 6.09 10.18 -12.35
C VAL A 290 5.06 10.79 -11.40
N LEU A 291 3.81 10.35 -11.51
CA LEU A 291 2.74 10.64 -10.58
C LEU A 291 2.89 9.74 -9.36
N VAL A 292 2.72 10.31 -8.17
CA VAL A 292 2.78 9.59 -6.90
C VAL A 292 1.59 9.97 -6.05
N SER A 293 0.88 8.99 -5.51
CA SER A 293 -0.12 9.24 -4.47
C SER A 293 0.53 9.24 -3.08
N THR A 294 0.28 10.29 -2.30
CA THR A 294 0.69 10.40 -0.89
C THR A 294 -0.57 10.40 -0.02
N ARG A 295 -0.82 9.28 0.67
CA ARG A 295 -2.11 9.00 1.33
C ARG A 295 -2.39 9.95 2.48
N GLU A 296 -1.44 10.12 3.40
CA GLU A 296 -1.69 10.89 4.63
C GLU A 296 -2.02 12.36 4.33
N PRO A 297 -1.23 13.13 3.54
CA PRO A 297 -1.62 14.50 3.23
C PRO A 297 -2.86 14.56 2.29
N GLY A 298 -3.21 13.46 1.64
CA GLY A 298 -4.30 13.39 0.67
C GLY A 298 -3.93 14.09 -0.64
N VAL A 299 -2.68 13.96 -1.08
CA VAL A 299 -2.13 14.73 -2.20
C VAL A 299 -1.60 13.80 -3.28
N LEU A 300 -1.93 14.10 -4.55
CA LEU A 300 -1.23 13.54 -5.69
C LEU A 300 -0.13 14.52 -6.09
N ILE A 301 1.09 14.02 -6.29
CA ILE A 301 2.26 14.83 -6.65
C ILE A 301 2.87 14.33 -7.95
N LEU A 302 3.46 15.23 -8.73
CA LEU A 302 4.16 14.91 -9.96
C LEU A 302 5.64 15.28 -9.83
N ILE A 303 6.50 14.29 -10.04
CA ILE A 303 7.95 14.41 -9.90
C ILE A 303 8.61 14.44 -11.29
N ASP A 304 9.36 15.51 -11.55
CA ASP A 304 10.27 15.59 -12.70
C ASP A 304 11.56 14.86 -12.34
N LEU A 305 11.81 13.79 -13.07
CA LEU A 305 12.90 12.85 -12.86
C LEU A 305 14.29 13.44 -13.13
N ASP A 306 14.40 14.37 -14.08
CA ASP A 306 15.67 14.98 -14.47
C ASP A 306 16.12 16.03 -13.46
N THR A 307 15.18 16.88 -13.04
CA THR A 307 15.42 17.95 -12.08
C THR A 307 15.28 17.49 -10.63
N ARG A 308 14.65 16.34 -10.40
CA ARG A 308 14.29 15.75 -9.09
C ARG A 308 13.44 16.71 -8.26
N LYS A 309 12.48 17.36 -8.92
CA LYS A 309 11.62 18.37 -8.29
C LYS A 309 10.16 17.99 -8.41
N LEU A 310 9.42 18.31 -7.36
CA LEU A 310 7.97 18.32 -7.40
C LEU A 310 7.51 19.49 -8.29
N ARG A 311 6.88 19.16 -9.42
CA ARG A 311 6.40 20.10 -10.45
C ARG A 311 4.96 20.54 -10.22
N TRP A 312 4.12 19.59 -9.86
CA TRP A 312 2.68 19.77 -9.71
C TRP A 312 2.16 18.96 -8.52
N ALA A 313 1.15 19.49 -7.85
CA ALA A 313 0.45 18.78 -6.79
C ALA A 313 -1.03 19.18 -6.76
N ILE A 314 -1.90 18.24 -6.39
CA ILE A 314 -3.32 18.47 -6.18
C ILE A 314 -3.78 17.83 -4.87
N ARG A 315 -4.64 18.53 -4.15
CA ARG A 315 -5.37 18.02 -2.98
C ARG A 315 -6.86 18.15 -3.28
N GLY A 316 -7.63 17.08 -3.06
CA GLY A 316 -9.06 17.09 -3.28
C GLY A 316 -9.85 16.71 -2.03
N HIS A 317 -11.11 16.34 -2.25
CA HIS A 317 -12.06 16.01 -1.19
C HIS A 317 -11.95 14.55 -0.70
N TRP A 318 -11.08 13.76 -1.31
CA TRP A 318 -10.89 12.34 -1.00
C TRP A 318 -10.20 12.13 0.35
N ILE A 319 -10.35 10.93 0.91
CA ILE A 319 -9.88 10.59 2.26
C ILE A 319 -9.19 9.23 2.23
N GLY A 320 -7.85 9.27 2.33
CA GLY A 320 -7.01 8.08 2.36
C GLY A 320 -6.92 7.37 1.00
N GLN A 321 -6.85 8.14 -0.09
CA GLN A 321 -6.92 7.69 -1.48
C GLN A 321 -5.80 6.72 -1.89
N HIS A 322 -6.06 5.91 -2.93
CA HIS A 322 -5.15 4.97 -3.56
C HIS A 322 -5.37 4.96 -5.09
N ASP A 323 -4.40 4.41 -5.83
CA ASP A 323 -4.53 3.98 -7.24
C ASP A 323 -5.15 5.05 -8.17
N PRO A 324 -4.57 6.28 -8.21
CA PRO A 324 -4.88 7.23 -9.26
C PRO A 324 -4.42 6.72 -10.63
N ASP A 325 -5.31 6.75 -11.63
CA ASP A 325 -4.93 6.47 -13.02
C ASP A 325 -5.15 7.70 -13.91
N LEU A 326 -4.18 8.01 -14.75
CA LEU A 326 -4.29 9.03 -15.80
C LEU A 326 -5.07 8.50 -17.01
N LEU A 327 -6.30 8.97 -17.19
CA LEU A 327 -7.16 8.50 -18.30
C LEU A 327 -6.91 9.26 -19.63
N PRO A 328 -7.14 8.62 -20.79
CA PRO A 328 -6.99 9.25 -22.12
C PRO A 328 -7.90 10.44 -22.41
N ASN A 329 -8.93 10.69 -21.58
CA ASN A 329 -9.78 11.86 -21.70
C ASN A 329 -9.24 13.09 -20.92
N GLY A 330 -8.09 12.96 -20.26
CA GLY A 330 -7.51 14.00 -19.42
C GLY A 330 -8.12 14.10 -18.02
N HIS A 331 -8.88 13.08 -17.60
CA HIS A 331 -9.38 12.94 -16.23
C HIS A 331 -8.52 11.97 -15.43
N ILE A 332 -8.66 12.02 -14.10
CA ILE A 332 -8.04 11.08 -13.17
C ILE A 332 -9.13 10.19 -12.59
N LEU A 333 -8.93 8.88 -12.63
CA LEU A 333 -9.73 7.90 -11.90
C LEU A 333 -9.06 7.65 -10.55
N LEU A 334 -9.80 7.67 -9.45
CA LEU A 334 -9.22 7.60 -8.12
C LEU A 334 -10.02 6.68 -7.21
N TYR A 335 -9.31 5.83 -6.46
CA TYR A 335 -9.89 5.06 -5.36
C TYR A 335 -9.87 5.89 -4.08
N ASP A 336 -11.03 6.15 -3.49
CA ASP A 336 -11.18 6.90 -2.25
C ASP A 336 -11.78 6.00 -1.16
N ASN A 337 -10.94 5.63 -0.21
CA ASN A 337 -11.25 4.61 0.79
C ASN A 337 -12.32 5.04 1.79
N ASN A 338 -12.37 6.33 2.13
CA ASN A 338 -13.16 6.82 3.26
C ASN A 338 -14.01 8.07 2.96
N GLY A 339 -13.94 8.63 1.76
CA GLY A 339 -14.63 9.88 1.42
C GLY A 339 -16.09 9.75 1.00
N HIS A 340 -16.69 8.55 1.02
CA HIS A 340 -18.14 8.39 0.81
C HIS A 340 -18.92 8.51 2.12
N PHE A 341 -19.82 9.49 2.17
CA PHE A 341 -20.70 9.75 3.32
C PHE A 341 -22.16 9.50 2.93
N GLY A 342 -22.54 8.24 2.80
CA GLY A 342 -23.89 7.86 2.39
C GLY A 342 -24.18 6.36 2.53
N PRO A 343 -25.36 5.91 2.06
CA PRO A 343 -25.62 4.49 1.92
C PRO A 343 -24.66 3.87 0.89
N GLY A 344 -24.34 2.59 1.03
CA GLY A 344 -23.48 1.88 0.07
C GLY A 344 -22.07 1.60 0.55
N GLY A 345 -21.65 2.13 1.70
CA GLY A 345 -20.35 1.87 2.30
C GLY A 345 -19.56 3.16 2.52
N ARG A 346 -18.25 3.04 2.77
CA ARG A 346 -17.37 4.21 3.01
C ARG A 346 -16.44 4.50 1.85
N SER A 347 -16.26 3.52 0.97
CA SER A 347 -15.35 3.61 -0.16
C SER A 347 -16.11 4.05 -1.41
N GLN A 348 -15.40 4.72 -2.31
CA GLN A 348 -15.89 5.07 -3.63
C GLN A 348 -14.72 5.06 -4.63
N VAL A 349 -15.05 4.86 -5.90
CA VAL A 349 -14.16 5.17 -7.02
C VAL A 349 -14.83 6.29 -7.80
N PHE A 350 -14.09 7.31 -8.20
CA PHE A 350 -14.64 8.38 -9.02
C PHE A 350 -13.64 8.90 -10.03
N GLU A 351 -14.18 9.38 -11.14
CA GLU A 351 -13.44 10.04 -12.21
C GLU A 351 -13.64 11.55 -12.06
N PHE A 352 -12.55 12.32 -12.13
CA PHE A 352 -12.63 13.77 -12.05
C PHE A 352 -11.67 14.48 -13.01
N ASP A 353 -12.07 15.67 -13.44
CA ASP A 353 -11.20 16.58 -14.19
C ASP A 353 -10.26 17.31 -13.21
N PRO A 354 -8.92 17.13 -13.31
CA PRO A 354 -7.97 17.79 -12.40
C PRO A 354 -7.86 19.30 -12.59
N LYS A 355 -8.42 19.87 -13.68
CA LYS A 355 -8.45 21.33 -13.93
C LYS A 355 -9.66 21.98 -13.27
N THR A 356 -10.83 21.35 -13.35
CA THR A 356 -12.11 21.92 -12.88
C THR A 356 -12.60 21.33 -11.56
N TYR A 357 -12.02 20.22 -11.12
CA TYR A 357 -12.47 19.39 -9.99
C TYR A 357 -13.87 18.80 -10.17
N GLU A 358 -14.43 18.83 -11.38
CA GLU A 358 -15.72 18.24 -11.69
C GLU A 358 -15.61 16.71 -11.66
N VAL A 359 -16.52 16.06 -10.93
CA VAL A 359 -16.63 14.60 -10.90
C VAL A 359 -17.58 14.16 -12.00
N SER A 360 -17.06 13.48 -13.02
CA SER A 360 -17.82 13.01 -14.20
C SER A 360 -18.50 11.65 -13.97
N TRP A 361 -17.94 10.82 -13.09
CA TRP A 361 -18.45 9.49 -12.80
C TRP A 361 -18.10 9.07 -11.37
N ARG A 362 -18.94 8.21 -10.76
CA ARG A 362 -18.72 7.67 -9.41
C ARG A 362 -19.40 6.33 -9.22
N TYR A 363 -18.74 5.44 -8.47
CA TYR A 363 -19.33 4.25 -7.87
C TYR A 363 -19.02 4.20 -6.36
N SER A 364 -20.05 3.97 -5.53
CA SER A 364 -19.93 3.96 -4.06
C SER A 364 -20.64 2.77 -3.39
N GLY A 365 -20.97 1.74 -4.16
CA GLY A 365 -21.78 0.61 -3.69
C GLY A 365 -23.24 0.95 -3.38
N THR A 366 -23.99 -0.03 -2.89
CA THR A 366 -25.40 0.10 -2.46
C THR A 366 -25.61 -0.58 -1.11
N PRO A 367 -26.70 -0.33 -0.37
CA PRO A 367 -26.98 -1.04 0.88
C PRO A 367 -26.94 -2.57 0.74
N ASP A 368 -27.41 -3.12 -0.39
CA ASP A 368 -27.46 -4.55 -0.64
C ASP A 368 -26.10 -5.11 -1.13
N LYS A 369 -25.30 -4.26 -1.78
CA LYS A 369 -23.95 -4.58 -2.27
C LYS A 369 -22.97 -3.50 -1.80
N PRO A 370 -22.63 -3.49 -0.50
CA PRO A 370 -21.80 -2.44 0.07
C PRO A 370 -20.36 -2.52 -0.45
N PHE A 371 -19.73 -1.36 -0.58
CA PHE A 371 -18.35 -1.18 -0.98
C PHE A 371 -17.54 -0.56 0.17
N HIS A 372 -16.63 -1.34 0.73
CA HIS A 372 -15.94 -0.99 1.97
C HIS A 372 -14.56 -1.65 2.06
N SER A 373 -13.56 -0.92 1.58
CA SER A 373 -12.14 -1.10 1.86
C SER A 373 -11.60 0.22 2.43
N ILE A 374 -11.35 0.27 3.73
CA ILE A 374 -10.94 1.52 4.41
C ILE A 374 -9.44 1.79 4.34
N ILE A 375 -8.68 0.81 3.84
CA ILE A 375 -7.29 0.91 3.39
C ILE A 375 -7.13 0.11 2.09
N ARG A 376 -6.06 0.38 1.32
CA ARG A 376 -5.70 -0.33 0.08
C ARG A 376 -6.84 -0.35 -0.95
N GLY A 377 -6.77 -1.27 -1.91
CA GLY A 377 -7.71 -1.34 -3.03
C GLY A 377 -7.09 -0.74 -4.28
N GLY A 378 -7.73 -1.08 -5.40
CA GLY A 378 -7.33 -0.62 -6.71
C GLY A 378 -8.52 -0.66 -7.66
N GLN A 379 -8.34 -0.07 -8.81
CA GLN A 379 -9.35 0.13 -9.82
C GLN A 379 -8.68 0.16 -11.20
N GLU A 380 -9.42 -0.14 -12.25
CA GLU A 380 -8.92 -0.02 -13.62
C GLU A 380 -10.08 0.32 -14.55
N ARG A 381 -9.94 1.35 -15.38
CA ARG A 381 -10.86 1.60 -16.49
C ARG A 381 -10.60 0.60 -17.63
N LEU A 382 -11.59 -0.22 -17.94
CA LEU A 382 -11.52 -1.23 -18.99
C LEU A 382 -11.88 -0.66 -20.37
N ALA A 383 -11.42 -1.34 -21.42
CA ALA A 383 -11.61 -0.91 -22.82
C ALA A 383 -13.09 -0.78 -23.26
N ASN A 384 -14.00 -1.56 -22.66
CA ASN A 384 -15.45 -1.44 -22.89
C ASN A 384 -16.11 -0.28 -22.13
N GLY A 385 -15.35 0.49 -21.35
CA GLY A 385 -15.82 1.61 -20.54
C GLY A 385 -16.25 1.24 -19.12
N ASN A 386 -16.32 -0.06 -18.79
CA ASN A 386 -16.55 -0.53 -17.42
C ASN A 386 -15.33 -0.27 -16.54
N THR A 387 -15.51 -0.40 -15.22
CA THR A 387 -14.43 -0.26 -14.24
C THR A 387 -14.28 -1.55 -13.45
N LEU A 388 -13.10 -2.16 -13.48
CA LEU A 388 -12.73 -3.24 -12.58
C LEU A 388 -12.32 -2.63 -11.23
N ILE A 389 -12.75 -3.20 -10.12
CA ILE A 389 -12.47 -2.70 -8.78
C ILE A 389 -12.03 -3.86 -7.90
N THR A 390 -10.90 -3.67 -7.23
CA THR A 390 -10.39 -4.56 -6.18
C THR A 390 -10.79 -4.00 -4.81
N GLU A 391 -11.78 -4.65 -4.19
CA GLU A 391 -12.17 -4.43 -2.79
C GLU A 391 -11.31 -5.30 -1.88
N ASP A 392 -10.11 -4.79 -1.60
CA ASP A 392 -9.01 -5.49 -0.93
C ASP A 392 -9.44 -6.21 0.35
N GLN A 393 -9.95 -5.45 1.34
CA GLN A 393 -10.31 -5.98 2.65
C GLN A 393 -11.50 -6.95 2.63
N ARG A 394 -12.15 -7.14 1.49
CA ARG A 394 -13.26 -8.08 1.31
C ARG A 394 -12.90 -9.22 0.37
N GLY A 395 -11.64 -9.31 -0.04
CA GLY A 395 -11.11 -10.31 -0.94
C GLY A 395 -11.96 -10.45 -2.19
N ARG A 396 -12.39 -9.33 -2.76
CA ARG A 396 -13.36 -9.28 -3.84
C ARG A 396 -12.85 -8.42 -4.98
N ILE A 397 -12.99 -8.90 -6.20
CA ILE A 397 -12.79 -8.13 -7.42
C ILE A 397 -14.13 -8.12 -8.15
N PHE A 398 -14.55 -6.97 -8.66
CA PHE A 398 -15.80 -6.87 -9.39
C PHE A 398 -15.72 -5.83 -10.49
N GLU A 399 -16.52 -6.02 -11.54
CA GLU A 399 -16.58 -5.14 -12.69
C GLU A 399 -17.93 -4.42 -12.70
N VAL A 400 -17.90 -3.09 -12.80
CA VAL A 400 -19.09 -2.24 -12.85
C VAL A 400 -19.22 -1.55 -14.19
N THR A 401 -20.43 -1.49 -14.71
CA THR A 401 -20.75 -0.69 -15.89
C THR A 401 -20.75 0.82 -15.57
N PRO A 402 -20.74 1.70 -16.58
CA PRO A 402 -20.87 3.14 -16.36
C PRO A 402 -22.12 3.56 -15.56
N ASP A 403 -23.22 2.80 -15.64
CA ASP A 403 -24.43 3.00 -14.83
C ASP A 403 -24.37 2.36 -13.43
N GLY A 404 -23.24 1.75 -13.05
CA GLY A 404 -22.97 1.25 -11.70
C GLY A 404 -23.50 -0.15 -11.40
N ARG A 405 -23.88 -0.93 -12.41
CA ARG A 405 -24.29 -2.34 -12.22
C ARG A 405 -23.07 -3.25 -12.21
N ILE A 406 -23.04 -4.19 -11.28
CA ILE A 406 -22.03 -5.25 -11.23
C ILE A 406 -22.35 -6.28 -12.30
N VAL A 407 -21.46 -6.44 -13.29
CA VAL A 407 -21.61 -7.39 -14.40
C VAL A 407 -20.65 -8.58 -14.31
N TRP A 408 -19.64 -8.49 -13.45
CA TRP A 408 -18.78 -9.61 -13.08
C TRP A 408 -18.33 -9.46 -11.62
N GLU A 409 -18.24 -10.56 -10.88
CA GLU A 409 -17.81 -10.56 -9.48
C GLU A 409 -17.06 -11.85 -9.16
N PHE A 410 -15.91 -11.70 -8.54
CA PHE A 410 -15.08 -12.77 -7.99
C PHE A 410 -14.82 -12.51 -6.52
N ILE A 411 -15.05 -13.52 -5.68
CA ILE A 411 -14.71 -13.53 -4.27
C ILE A 411 -13.63 -14.60 -4.05
N ASN A 412 -12.55 -14.22 -3.38
CA ASN A 412 -11.45 -15.12 -3.06
C ASN A 412 -11.98 -16.43 -2.47
N PRO A 413 -11.71 -17.60 -3.07
CA PRO A 413 -12.31 -18.87 -2.62
C PRO A 413 -11.70 -19.40 -1.33
N VAL A 414 -10.51 -18.91 -0.95
CA VAL A 414 -9.77 -19.32 0.24
C VAL A 414 -10.53 -18.91 1.50
N ARG A 415 -10.51 -19.80 2.51
CA ARG A 415 -11.05 -19.53 3.84
C ARG A 415 -10.12 -20.04 4.92
N GLY A 416 -10.23 -19.43 6.09
CA GLY A 416 -9.49 -19.82 7.27
C GLY A 416 -10.17 -19.37 8.56
N GLY A 417 -9.48 -19.60 9.67
CA GLY A 417 -9.97 -19.37 11.02
C GLY A 417 -11.04 -20.37 11.44
N ASP A 418 -11.57 -20.17 12.65
CA ASP A 418 -12.62 -21.01 13.20
C ASP A 418 -13.83 -21.04 12.26
N GLN A 419 -14.28 -22.25 11.93
CA GLN A 419 -15.42 -22.50 11.05
C GLN A 419 -15.32 -21.83 9.67
N ASN A 420 -14.10 -21.58 9.16
CA ASN A 420 -13.88 -20.91 7.86
C ASN A 420 -14.48 -19.50 7.79
N ALA A 421 -14.58 -18.80 8.93
CA ALA A 421 -15.24 -17.49 9.04
C ALA A 421 -14.46 -16.34 8.38
N TYR A 422 -13.19 -16.54 8.01
CA TYR A 422 -12.33 -15.51 7.44
C TYR A 422 -11.95 -15.83 6.01
N LEU A 423 -11.76 -14.79 5.21
CA LEU A 423 -11.17 -14.84 3.87
C LEU A 423 -9.97 -13.89 3.82
N PRO A 424 -8.94 -14.19 3.02
CA PRO A 424 -7.81 -13.30 2.88
C PRO A 424 -8.12 -12.18 1.90
N ILE A 425 -7.43 -11.05 2.08
CA ILE A 425 -7.52 -9.93 1.16
C ILE A 425 -7.12 -10.33 -0.26
N VAL A 426 -7.60 -9.56 -1.24
CA VAL A 426 -7.08 -9.58 -2.61
C VAL A 426 -6.32 -8.28 -2.79
N SER A 427 -5.00 -8.37 -2.85
CA SER A 427 -4.12 -7.20 -2.73
C SER A 427 -4.06 -6.37 -4.01
N TRP A 428 -4.23 -7.03 -5.15
CA TRP A 428 -4.22 -6.43 -6.48
C TRP A 428 -5.02 -7.30 -7.45
N GLY A 429 -5.64 -6.67 -8.45
CA GLY A 429 -6.41 -7.34 -9.50
C GLY A 429 -6.38 -6.54 -10.80
N HIS A 430 -6.10 -7.20 -11.93
CA HIS A 430 -5.96 -6.57 -13.24
C HIS A 430 -6.61 -7.43 -14.34
N ARG A 431 -7.37 -6.82 -15.27
CA ARG A 431 -8.03 -7.54 -16.37
C ARG A 431 -7.18 -7.42 -17.64
N LEU A 432 -6.60 -8.54 -18.04
CA LEU A 432 -5.76 -8.66 -19.22
C LEU A 432 -6.57 -9.09 -20.44
N ASP A 433 -6.38 -8.41 -21.57
CA ASP A 433 -6.73 -8.97 -22.88
C ASP A 433 -5.79 -10.14 -23.17
N PRO A 434 -6.28 -11.38 -23.37
CA PRO A 434 -5.44 -12.50 -23.74
C PRO A 434 -4.53 -12.19 -24.93
N ALA A 435 -5.00 -11.40 -25.91
CA ALA A 435 -4.20 -11.04 -27.09
C ALA A 435 -2.95 -10.21 -26.78
N SER A 436 -2.85 -9.60 -25.60
CA SER A 436 -1.64 -8.90 -25.13
C SER A 436 -0.50 -9.85 -24.73
N LEU A 437 -0.79 -11.14 -24.53
CA LEU A 437 0.19 -12.16 -24.16
C LEU A 437 0.78 -12.85 -25.39
N ASP A 438 2.07 -13.17 -25.32
CA ASP A 438 2.79 -13.87 -26.36
C ASP A 438 2.11 -15.21 -26.67
N GLU A 439 2.12 -15.59 -27.96
CA GLU A 439 1.43 -16.78 -28.44
C GLU A 439 1.90 -18.06 -27.76
N ASP A 440 3.21 -18.18 -27.51
CA ASP A 440 3.81 -19.32 -26.84
C ASP A 440 3.32 -19.47 -25.39
N PHE A 441 3.26 -18.38 -24.62
CA PHE A 441 2.73 -18.39 -23.26
C PHE A 441 1.23 -18.70 -23.27
N ARG A 442 0.45 -18.06 -24.15
CA ARG A 442 -0.98 -18.38 -24.30
C ARG A 442 -1.26 -19.85 -24.60
N HIS A 443 -0.41 -20.50 -25.38
CA HIS A 443 -0.54 -21.93 -25.65
C HIS A 443 -0.41 -22.76 -24.38
N THR A 444 0.51 -22.41 -23.48
CA THR A 444 0.66 -23.10 -22.19
C THR A 444 -0.59 -22.97 -21.30
N LEU A 445 -1.26 -21.82 -21.33
CA LEU A 445 -2.50 -21.60 -20.56
C LEU A 445 -3.65 -22.50 -21.02
N LYS A 446 -3.76 -22.74 -22.33
CA LYS A 446 -4.82 -23.58 -22.91
C LYS A 446 -4.61 -25.06 -22.59
N THR A 447 -3.36 -25.53 -22.57
CA THR A 447 -3.03 -26.92 -22.23
C THR A 447 -3.31 -27.22 -20.76
N SER A 448 -3.01 -26.28 -19.86
CA SER A 448 -3.32 -26.40 -18.43
C SER A 448 -4.83 -26.33 -18.14
N ALA A 449 -5.62 -25.76 -19.04
CA ALA A 449 -7.08 -25.70 -18.91
C ALA A 449 -7.81 -26.97 -19.39
N GLY A 450 -7.12 -27.91 -20.06
CA GLY A 450 -7.69 -29.15 -20.61
C GLY A 450 -7.45 -30.41 -19.78
N GLU A 451 -6.65 -30.32 -18.72
CA GLU A 451 -6.54 -31.30 -17.63
C GLU A 451 -7.37 -30.84 -16.42
#